data_AF-A0A285JRF1-F1
#
_entry.id   AF-A0A285JRF1-F1
#
_cell.length_a   1.000
_cell.length_b   1.000
_cell.length_c   1.000
_cell.angle_alpha   90.00
_cell.angle_beta   90.00
_cell.angle_gamma   90.00
#
_symmetry.space_group_name_H-M   'P 1'
#
loop_
_entity.id
_entity.type
_entity.pdbx_description
1 polymer ?
#
loop_
_entity_poly.entity_id
_entity_poly.type
_entity_poly.pdbx_seq_one_letter_code
_entity_poly.pdbx_strand_id
1 'polypeptide(L)'
;MKMLTVFGLLVGAVGISLLWAGGVEFPVAVPPGIVILLVGAGFVAWAPWRWAPVAGVVLGAFITVGFLISGTGFDNLSGDSGALVAVGQAIQLIGVWVAAIAGVLALRRPATTGV
;
A
#
# COMPACT_ATOMS: atom_id res chain seq x y z
N MET A 1 5.06 -11.17 10.26
CA MET A 1 3.98 -10.58 9.45
C MET A 1 3.81 -9.10 9.70
N LYS A 2 3.67 -8.65 10.96
CA LYS A 2 3.52 -7.21 11.29
C LYS A 2 4.56 -6.29 10.62
N MET A 3 5.86 -6.58 10.75
CA MET A 3 6.91 -5.78 10.10
C MET A 3 6.86 -5.83 8.57
N LEU A 4 6.45 -6.96 7.99
CA LEU A 4 6.28 -7.09 6.54
C LEU A 4 5.10 -6.25 6.05
N THR A 5 4.02 -6.19 6.82
CA THR A 5 2.89 -5.28 6.56
C THR A 5 3.34 -3.83 6.62
N VAL A 6 4.05 -3.42 7.69
CA VAL A 6 4.60 -2.05 7.81
C VAL A 6 5.49 -1.72 6.61
N PHE A 7 6.44 -2.60 6.28
CA PHE A 7 7.35 -2.39 5.16
C PHE A 7 6.59 -2.27 3.83
N GLY A 8 5.63 -3.14 3.57
CA GLY A 8 4.79 -3.06 2.37
C GLY A 8 4.03 -1.73 2.26
N LEU A 9 3.45 -1.25 3.37
CA LEU A 9 2.76 0.05 3.40
C LEU A 9 3.72 1.21 3.12
N LEU A 10 4.93 1.19 3.69
CA LEU A 10 5.96 2.20 3.44
C LEU A 10 6.44 2.18 1.99
N VAL A 11 6.71 1.00 1.42
CA VAL A 11 7.07 0.83 0.01
C VAL A 11 5.95 1.35 -0.89
N GLY A 12 4.69 1.05 -0.53
CA GLY A 12 3.51 1.60 -1.21
C GLY A 12 3.51 3.14 -1.22
N ALA A 13 3.78 3.76 -0.07
CA ALA A 13 3.85 5.22 0.07
C ALA A 13 5.01 5.83 -0.74
N VAL A 14 6.17 5.16 -0.80
CA VAL A 14 7.29 5.57 -1.65
C VAL A 14 6.89 5.54 -3.12
N GLY A 15 6.23 4.48 -3.58
CA GLY A 15 5.74 4.38 -4.96
C GLY A 15 4.82 5.55 -5.34
N ILE A 16 3.86 5.90 -4.47
CA ILE A 16 2.96 7.05 -4.69
C ILE A 16 3.74 8.38 -4.67
N SER A 17 4.77 8.49 -3.83
CA SER A 17 5.63 9.68 -3.81
C SER A 17 6.39 9.86 -5.12
N LEU A 18 6.79 8.76 -5.77
CA LEU A 18 7.43 8.79 -7.09
C LEU A 18 6.43 9.17 -8.19
N LEU A 19 5.19 8.68 -8.13
CA LEU A 19 4.13 9.12 -9.05
C LEU A 19 3.91 10.64 -8.96
N TRP A 20 3.82 11.14 -7.74
CA TRP A 20 3.62 12.57 -7.48
C TRP A 20 4.82 13.40 -7.95
N ALA A 21 6.05 12.97 -7.67
CA ALA A 21 7.26 13.61 -8.17
C ALA A 21 7.38 13.53 -9.71
N GLY A 22 6.80 12.49 -10.32
CA GLY A 22 6.70 12.30 -11.77
C GLY A 22 5.61 13.13 -12.45
N GLY A 23 4.85 13.94 -11.70
CA GLY A 23 3.85 14.86 -12.26
C GLY A 23 2.44 14.29 -12.36
N VAL A 24 2.14 13.13 -11.76
CA VAL A 24 0.76 12.63 -11.66
C VAL A 24 -0.05 13.60 -10.80
N GLU A 25 -1.14 14.11 -11.35
CA GLU A 25 -2.04 15.03 -10.65
C GLU A 25 -2.92 14.29 -9.64
N PHE A 26 -3.05 14.88 -8.46
CA PHE A 26 -3.91 14.40 -7.39
C PHE A 26 -4.88 15.52 -6.98
N PRO A 27 -6.09 15.19 -6.46
CA PRO A 27 -7.12 16.18 -6.14
C PRO A 27 -6.74 17.12 -4.98
N VAL A 28 -5.64 16.85 -4.28
CA VAL A 28 -5.14 17.61 -3.14
C VAL A 28 -3.62 17.73 -3.20
N ALA A 29 -3.06 18.75 -2.54
CA ALA A 29 -1.63 19.06 -2.58
C ALA A 29 -0.72 17.90 -2.17
N VAL A 30 -1.15 17.06 -1.22
CA VAL A 30 -0.45 15.85 -0.81
C VAL A 30 -1.31 14.64 -1.18
N PRO A 31 -0.82 13.70 -2.01
CA PRO A 31 -1.58 12.53 -2.42
C PRO A 31 -2.20 11.79 -1.22
N PRO A 32 -3.54 11.58 -1.17
CA PRO A 32 -4.20 10.93 -0.04
C PRO A 32 -3.66 9.53 0.26
N GLY A 33 -3.23 8.82 -0.79
CA GLY A 33 -2.63 7.49 -0.70
C GLY A 33 -1.33 7.46 0.12
N ILE A 34 -0.50 8.51 0.07
CA ILE A 34 0.71 8.59 0.91
C ILE A 34 0.30 8.70 2.38
N VAL A 35 -0.61 9.63 2.67
CA VAL A 35 -1.06 9.89 4.04
C VAL A 35 -1.68 8.64 4.66
N ILE A 36 -2.59 7.97 3.96
CA ILE A 36 -3.28 6.79 4.49
C ILE A 36 -2.32 5.62 4.70
N LEU A 37 -1.33 5.43 3.82
CA LEU A 37 -0.35 4.35 3.96
C LEU A 37 0.64 4.61 5.09
N LEU A 38 1.09 5.86 5.28
CA LEU A 38 1.97 6.23 6.39
C LEU A 38 1.25 6.15 7.75
N VAL A 39 0.03 6.68 7.83
CA VAL A 39 -0.82 6.54 9.04
C VAL A 39 -1.12 5.07 9.30
N GLY A 40 -1.42 4.30 8.26
CA GLY A 40 -1.61 2.86 8.34
C GLY A 40 -0.38 2.11 8.82
N ALA A 41 0.81 2.45 8.31
CA ALA A 41 2.08 1.85 8.73
C ALA A 41 2.34 2.13 10.22
N GLY A 42 2.11 3.37 10.66
CA GLY A 42 2.17 3.73 12.06
C GLY A 42 1.16 2.94 12.88
N PHE A 43 -0.11 2.97 12.49
CA PHE A 43 -1.15 2.21 13.17
C PHE A 43 -0.77 0.74 13.29
N VAL A 44 -0.35 0.06 12.22
CA VAL A 44 0.08 -1.34 12.26
C VAL A 44 1.27 -1.54 13.20
N ALA A 45 2.25 -0.62 13.22
CA ALA A 45 3.42 -0.68 14.09
C ALA A 45 3.03 -0.65 15.58
N TRP A 46 2.03 0.14 15.97
CA TRP A 46 1.61 0.29 17.38
C TRP A 46 0.35 -0.50 17.76
N ALA A 47 -0.44 -0.96 16.80
CA ALA A 47 -1.72 -1.61 17.05
C ALA A 47 -1.58 -2.98 17.73
N PRO A 48 -2.59 -3.39 18.52
CA PRO A 48 -2.67 -4.74 19.05
C PRO A 48 -2.67 -5.78 17.92
N TRP A 49 -2.13 -6.96 18.20
CA TRP A 49 -1.85 -8.00 17.19
C TRP A 49 -3.07 -8.42 16.34
N ARG A 50 -4.29 -8.22 16.84
CA ARG A 50 -5.54 -8.54 16.14
C ARG A 50 -5.91 -7.57 15.03
N TRP A 51 -5.52 -6.29 15.12
CA TRP A 51 -5.92 -5.25 14.15
C TRP A 51 -4.87 -5.00 13.07
N ALA A 52 -3.60 -5.21 13.39
CA ALA A 52 -2.50 -5.06 12.44
C ALA A 52 -2.69 -5.84 11.12
N PRO A 53 -3.16 -7.11 11.13
CA PRO A 53 -3.44 -7.86 9.90
C PRO A 53 -4.56 -7.26 9.06
N VAL A 54 -5.66 -6.85 9.70
CA VAL A 54 -6.84 -6.29 9.05
C VAL A 54 -6.48 -4.99 8.33
N ALA A 55 -5.73 -4.12 8.98
CA ALA A 55 -5.29 -2.86 8.39
C ALA A 55 -4.45 -3.08 7.11
N GLY A 56 -3.53 -4.05 7.10
CA GLY A 56 -2.76 -4.39 5.91
C GLY A 56 -3.63 -4.81 4.72
N VAL A 57 -4.62 -5.67 4.97
CA VAL A 57 -5.57 -6.13 3.94
C VAL A 57 -6.43 -4.99 3.40
N VAL A 58 -7.05 -4.23 4.31
CA VAL A 58 -7.98 -3.15 3.94
C VAL A 58 -7.27 -2.04 3.16
N LEU A 59 -6.12 -1.59 3.65
CA LEU A 59 -5.35 -0.53 3.00
C LEU A 59 -4.79 -1.00 1.66
N GLY A 60 -4.30 -2.23 1.57
CA GLY A 60 -3.79 -2.77 0.32
C GLY A 60 -4.88 -2.94 -0.73
N ALA A 61 -6.05 -3.41 -0.32
CA ALA A 61 -7.22 -3.50 -1.20
C ALA A 61 -7.70 -2.12 -1.65
N PHE A 62 -7.79 -1.14 -0.74
CA PHE A 62 -8.22 0.22 -1.04
C PHE A 62 -7.36 0.85 -2.14
N ILE A 63 -6.03 0.79 -2.01
CA ILE A 63 -5.12 1.34 -3.01
C ILE A 63 -5.18 0.55 -4.33
N THR A 64 -5.32 -0.77 -4.27
CA THR A 64 -5.45 -1.60 -5.47
C THR A 64 -6.74 -1.29 -6.24
N VAL A 65 -7.86 -1.11 -5.54
CA VAL A 65 -9.13 -0.69 -6.16
C VAL A 65 -8.99 0.70 -6.77
N GLY A 66 -8.37 1.65 -6.05
CA GLY A 66 -8.08 2.98 -6.56
C GLY A 66 -7.27 2.95 -7.87
N PHE A 67 -6.25 2.10 -7.94
CA PHE A 67 -5.50 1.85 -9.17
C PHE A 67 -6.42 1.37 -10.31
N LEU A 68 -7.24 0.33 -10.07
CA LEU A 68 -8.09 -0.28 -11.09
C LEU A 68 -9.14 0.67 -11.67
N ILE A 69 -9.64 1.62 -10.87
CA ILE A 69 -10.70 2.56 -11.29
C ILE A 69 -10.18 3.95 -11.66
N SER A 70 -8.88 4.21 -11.52
CA SER A 70 -8.28 5.54 -11.74
C SER A 70 -8.34 6.04 -13.18
N GLY A 71 -8.58 5.15 -14.15
CA GLY A 71 -8.52 5.46 -15.59
C GLY A 71 -7.10 5.60 -16.14
N THR A 72 -6.13 6.01 -15.33
CA THR A 72 -4.72 6.23 -15.73
C THR A 72 -3.74 5.20 -15.16
N GLY A 73 -4.19 4.33 -14.24
CA GLY A 73 -3.32 3.38 -13.56
C GLY A 73 -2.53 2.47 -14.51
N PHE A 74 -3.20 1.91 -15.52
CA PHE A 74 -2.54 1.04 -16.50
C PHE A 74 -1.57 1.81 -17.40
N ASP A 75 -1.94 3.01 -17.85
CA ASP A 75 -1.09 3.91 -18.65
C ASP A 75 0.16 4.35 -17.86
N ASN A 76 0.00 4.59 -16.55
CA ASN A 76 1.12 4.84 -15.65
C ASN A 76 2.05 3.62 -15.61
N LEU A 77 1.49 2.40 -15.51
CA LEU A 77 2.26 1.16 -15.39
C LEU A 77 2.95 0.74 -16.69
N SER A 78 2.34 0.98 -17.86
CA SER A 78 2.93 0.75 -19.19
C SER A 78 4.05 1.75 -19.51
N GLY A 79 4.10 2.87 -18.79
CA GLY A 79 5.10 3.92 -18.97
C GLY A 79 4.71 4.99 -19.98
N ASP A 80 3.43 5.05 -20.37
CA ASP A 80 2.90 6.10 -21.25
C ASP A 80 3.00 7.48 -20.59
N SER A 81 3.00 7.52 -19.25
CA SER A 81 3.23 8.72 -18.43
C SER A 81 4.69 8.91 -17.99
N GLY A 82 5.63 8.16 -18.56
CA GLY A 82 7.07 8.27 -18.31
C GLY A 82 7.64 7.21 -17.35
N ALA A 83 8.96 7.00 -17.43
CA ALA A 83 9.64 5.92 -16.73
C ALA A 83 9.57 6.03 -15.19
N LEU A 84 9.67 7.25 -14.65
CA LEU A 84 9.56 7.48 -13.19
C LEU A 84 8.16 7.11 -12.68
N VAL A 85 7.12 7.45 -13.45
CA VAL A 85 5.73 7.14 -13.13
C VAL A 85 5.50 5.63 -13.18
N ALA A 86 6.01 4.93 -14.21
CA ALA A 86 5.93 3.47 -14.29
C ALA A 86 6.60 2.76 -13.11
N VAL A 87 7.82 3.18 -12.77
CA VAL A 87 8.54 2.62 -11.62
C VAL A 87 7.79 2.92 -10.32
N GLY A 88 7.28 4.15 -10.15
CA GLY A 88 6.45 4.52 -9.01
C GLY A 88 5.20 3.66 -8.88
N GLN A 89 4.49 3.43 -9.99
CA GLN A 89 3.29 2.61 -10.06
C GLN A 89 3.59 1.15 -9.69
N ALA A 90 4.67 0.58 -10.22
CA ALA A 90 5.09 -0.77 -9.92
C ALA A 90 5.47 -0.94 -8.43
N ILE A 91 6.29 -0.01 -7.90
CA ILE A 91 6.70 0.00 -6.49
C ILE A 91 5.47 0.11 -5.58
N GLN A 92 4.54 1.00 -5.92
CA GLN A 92 3.29 1.16 -5.17
C GLN A 92 2.54 -0.16 -5.08
N LEU A 93 2.26 -0.80 -6.23
CA LEU A 93 1.48 -2.04 -6.31
C LEU A 93 2.16 -3.19 -5.55
N ILE A 94 3.47 -3.35 -5.72
CA ILE A 94 4.24 -4.37 -5.00
C ILE A 94 4.13 -4.14 -3.49
N GLY A 95 4.33 -2.90 -3.03
CA GLY A 95 4.26 -2.56 -1.60
C GLY A 95 2.89 -2.90 -0.99
N VAL A 96 1.81 -2.46 -1.64
CA VAL A 96 0.46 -2.68 -1.12
C VAL A 96 0.03 -4.15 -1.20
N TRP A 97 0.47 -4.90 -2.21
CA TRP A 97 0.21 -6.34 -2.29
C TRP A 97 0.99 -7.12 -1.25
N VAL A 98 2.26 -6.78 -0.99
CA VAL A 98 3.03 -7.36 0.12
C VAL A 98 2.32 -7.11 1.45
N ALA A 99 1.84 -5.89 1.69
CA ALA A 99 1.11 -5.56 2.90
C ALA A 99 -0.19 -6.38 3.07
N ALA A 100 -0.98 -6.48 1.98
CA ALA A 100 -2.21 -7.25 1.98
C ALA A 100 -1.97 -8.75 2.18
N ILE A 101 -1.03 -9.34 1.45
CA ILE A 101 -0.68 -10.76 1.56
C ILE A 101 -0.18 -11.07 2.97
N ALA A 102 0.71 -10.24 3.52
CA ALA A 102 1.19 -10.40 4.89
C ALA A 102 0.04 -10.34 5.92
N GLY A 103 -0.94 -9.46 5.70
CA GLY A 103 -2.16 -9.36 6.51
C GLY A 103 -3.02 -10.62 6.42
N VAL A 104 -3.30 -11.12 5.21
CA VAL A 104 -4.06 -12.36 5.00
C VAL A 104 -3.37 -13.55 5.67
N LEU A 105 -2.06 -13.69 5.48
CA LEU A 105 -1.29 -14.79 6.09
C LEU A 105 -1.27 -14.71 7.61
N ALA A 106 -1.27 -13.50 8.19
CA ALA A 106 -1.36 -13.32 9.63
C ALA A 106 -2.74 -13.72 10.18
N LEU A 107 -3.82 -13.43 9.46
CA LEU A 107 -5.17 -13.83 9.84
C LEU A 107 -5.39 -15.35 9.80
N ARG A 108 -4.66 -16.06 8.93
CA ARG A 108 -4.76 -17.53 8.79
C ARG A 108 -4.00 -18.31 9.85
N ARG A 109 -3.13 -17.67 10.64
CA ARG A 109 -2.40 -18.35 11.71
C ARG A 109 -3.31 -18.47 12.93
N PRO A 110 -3.66 -19.69 13.39
CA PRO A 110 -4.36 -19.86 14.64
C PRO A 110 -3.55 -19.21 15.76
N ALA A 111 -4.23 -18.51 16.68
CA ALA A 111 -3.61 -18.25 17.97
C ALA A 111 -3.22 -19.62 18.53
N THR A 112 -1.94 -19.89 18.70
CA THR A 112 -1.52 -21.04 19.51
C THR A 112 -2.14 -20.83 20.88
N THR A 113 -3.27 -21.48 21.13
CA THR A 113 -3.84 -21.64 22.46
C THR A 113 -2.87 -22.54 23.20
N GLY A 114 -1.85 -21.93 23.81
CA GLY A 114 -1.09 -22.55 24.87
C GLY A 114 -1.99 -22.65 26.08
N VAL A 115 -2.58 -23.83 26.26
CA VAL A 115 -3.02 -24.37 27.55
C VAL A 115 -2.31 -25.71 27.69
#